data_AF-U3TSH5-F1
#
_entry.id   AF-U3TSH5-F1
#
_cell.length_a   1.000
_cell.length_b   1.000
_cell.length_c   1.000
_cell.angle_alpha   90.00
_cell.angle_beta   90.00
_cell.angle_gamma   90.00
#
_symmetry.space_group_name_H-M   'P 1'
#
loop_
_entity.id
_entity.type
_entity.pdbx_description
1 polymer ?
#
loop_
_entity_poly.entity_id
_entity_poly.type
_entity_poly.pdbx_seq_one_letter_code
_entity_poly.pdbx_strand_id
1 'polypeptide(L)'
;MPFWACRWRWPGWRAQTSHEPLWRYLGGLQANLLPVPCMNIINGGVHARGQGADFQEFMIAPHGAPTLREAVRQRSEVYQTLRQTLLDENLSAAVGDEGGFAPAVSSNRDPLAFIVQAIEKAGYSPGEDISICMDPASSEFFADGKYHLRTEGSALSAAEMTAYYGELMDQFPIILLEDGLAEDDWVGWKHLHQQLAGRAELVGDDLFVTNVKYIQRGIDENLASAALIKLNQIGSLSETLDAVALCQRHGWGAFMSHQSGETTDTFLADLTVALRAGHLKTGAPCRGERVEKYNQLMRIEQALGNDARYAGPNAFVRRT
;
A
#
# COMPACT_ATOMS: atom_id res chain seq x y z
N MET A 1 -12.08 -18.07 -20.45
CA MET A 1 -10.86 -17.64 -19.73
C MET A 1 -10.48 -16.27 -20.27
N PRO A 2 -10.38 -15.23 -19.43
CA PRO A 2 -9.98 -13.91 -19.93
C PRO A 2 -8.54 -13.98 -20.47
N PHE A 3 -8.29 -13.29 -21.58
CA PHE A 3 -7.03 -13.32 -22.36
C PHE A 3 -5.76 -13.03 -21.54
N TRP A 4 -5.90 -12.34 -20.41
CA TRP A 4 -4.81 -12.02 -19.47
C TRP A 4 -4.19 -13.28 -18.84
N ALA A 5 -4.99 -14.28 -18.48
CA ALA A 5 -4.52 -15.45 -17.74
C ALA A 5 -3.42 -16.26 -18.46
N CYS A 6 -3.41 -16.26 -19.80
CA CYS A 6 -2.38 -16.94 -20.58
C CYS A 6 -1.02 -16.21 -20.55
N ARG A 7 -1.02 -14.87 -20.47
CA ARG A 7 0.22 -14.07 -20.47
C ARG A 7 0.97 -14.15 -19.14
N TRP A 8 0.24 -14.33 -18.03
CA TRP A 8 0.81 -14.44 -16.68
C TRP A 8 1.22 -15.86 -16.29
N ARG A 9 0.65 -16.90 -16.92
CA ARG A 9 1.03 -18.31 -16.67
C ARG A 9 2.31 -18.75 -17.37
N TRP A 10 2.72 -18.05 -18.43
CA TRP A 10 3.89 -18.42 -19.23
C TRP A 10 5.22 -18.39 -18.44
N PRO A 11 5.51 -17.37 -17.61
CA PRO A 11 6.66 -17.40 -16.71
C PRO A 11 6.62 -18.55 -15.71
N GLY A 12 5.44 -18.85 -15.13
CA GLY A 12 5.26 -19.96 -14.20
C GLY A 12 5.58 -21.32 -14.84
N TRP A 13 5.15 -21.54 -16.09
CA TRP A 13 5.51 -22.74 -16.86
C TRP A 13 7.01 -22.83 -17.14
N ARG A 14 7.66 -21.72 -17.53
CA ARG A 14 9.11 -21.72 -17.79
C ARG A 14 9.94 -21.98 -16.55
N ALA A 15 9.57 -21.37 -15.42
CA ALA A 15 10.20 -21.61 -14.12
C ALA A 15 10.14 -23.09 -13.72
N GLN A 16 8.99 -23.75 -13.94
CA GLN A 16 8.84 -25.19 -13.70
C GLN A 16 9.79 -26.02 -14.60
N THR A 17 9.92 -25.66 -15.88
CA THR A 17 10.83 -26.37 -16.79
C THR A 17 12.31 -26.13 -16.51
N SER A 18 12.67 -25.00 -15.89
CA SER A 18 14.04 -24.72 -15.44
C SER A 18 14.33 -25.20 -14.03
N HIS A 19 13.36 -25.82 -13.35
CA HIS A 19 13.44 -26.25 -11.94
C HIS A 19 13.80 -25.12 -10.96
N GLU A 20 13.43 -23.88 -11.28
CA GLU A 20 13.69 -22.72 -10.43
C GLU A 20 12.37 -22.15 -9.86
N PRO A 21 12.38 -21.62 -8.62
CA PRO A 21 11.25 -20.84 -8.11
C PRO A 21 10.98 -19.61 -9.00
N LEU A 22 9.72 -19.20 -9.12
CA LEU A 22 9.31 -18.12 -10.02
C LEU A 22 10.02 -16.79 -9.72
N TRP A 23 10.11 -16.39 -8.45
CA TRP A 23 10.85 -15.19 -8.04
C TRP A 23 12.33 -15.21 -8.47
N ARG A 24 12.96 -16.39 -8.46
CA ARG A 24 14.37 -16.59 -8.87
C ARG A 24 14.52 -16.53 -10.37
N TYR A 25 13.60 -17.18 -11.10
CA TYR A 25 13.58 -17.16 -12.56
C TYR A 25 13.40 -15.74 -13.12
N LEU A 26 12.53 -14.94 -12.49
CA LEU A 26 12.26 -13.56 -12.93
C LEU A 26 13.34 -12.56 -12.50
N GLY A 27 13.80 -12.61 -11.25
CA GLY A 27 14.71 -11.59 -10.70
C GLY A 27 16.19 -12.00 -10.65
N GLY A 28 16.51 -13.24 -11.04
CA GLY A 28 17.87 -13.77 -11.05
C GLY A 28 18.50 -13.85 -9.64
N LEU A 29 19.82 -13.81 -9.60
CA LEU A 29 20.59 -14.03 -8.36
C LEU A 29 20.33 -12.99 -7.26
N GLN A 30 19.90 -11.78 -7.65
CA GLN A 30 19.65 -10.67 -6.73
C GLN A 30 18.23 -10.64 -6.16
N ALA A 31 17.35 -11.57 -6.54
CA ALA A 31 15.99 -11.66 -6.02
C ALA A 31 15.98 -12.16 -4.56
N ASN A 32 16.35 -11.32 -3.60
CA ASN A 32 16.44 -11.68 -2.18
C ASN A 32 15.89 -10.63 -1.22
N LEU A 33 15.28 -9.55 -1.75
CA LEU A 33 14.68 -8.49 -0.95
C LEU A 33 13.19 -8.79 -0.73
N LEU A 34 12.81 -9.03 0.52
CA LEU A 34 11.44 -9.23 0.95
C LEU A 34 10.80 -7.87 1.27
N PRO A 35 9.56 -7.62 0.80
CA PRO A 35 8.91 -6.33 0.92
C PRO A 35 8.39 -6.07 2.34
N VAL A 36 8.31 -4.80 2.74
CA VAL A 36 7.43 -4.38 3.85
C VAL A 36 5.98 -4.51 3.40
N PRO A 37 5.15 -5.33 4.07
CA PRO A 37 3.75 -5.44 3.73
C PRO A 37 2.93 -4.29 4.33
N CYS A 38 2.36 -3.44 3.49
CA CYS A 38 1.39 -2.42 3.86
C CYS A 38 0.00 -3.04 3.87
N MET A 39 -0.63 -3.08 5.05
CA MET A 39 -1.86 -3.85 5.25
C MET A 39 -3.02 -2.97 5.61
N ASN A 40 -4.02 -2.94 4.75
CA ASN A 40 -5.31 -2.33 5.05
C ASN A 40 -5.97 -3.02 6.24
N ILE A 41 -6.13 -2.31 7.35
CA ILE A 41 -6.77 -2.81 8.58
C ILE A 41 -8.03 -2.03 8.96
N ILE A 42 -8.23 -0.81 8.44
CA ILE A 42 -9.48 -0.06 8.53
C ILE A 42 -9.83 0.50 7.14
N ASN A 43 -11.09 0.30 6.76
CA ASN A 43 -11.71 0.83 5.56
C ASN A 43 -12.61 2.02 5.87
N GLY A 44 -12.65 2.97 4.94
CA GLY A 44 -13.66 4.01 4.82
C GLY A 44 -14.09 4.17 3.36
N GLY A 45 -14.53 5.37 2.99
CA GLY A 45 -14.87 5.73 1.61
C GLY A 45 -15.80 4.71 0.93
N VAL A 46 -15.51 4.38 -0.33
CA VAL A 46 -16.29 3.42 -1.13
C VAL A 46 -16.22 2.00 -0.53
N HIS A 47 -15.07 1.61 0.04
CA HIS A 47 -14.87 0.30 0.65
C HIS A 47 -15.74 0.06 1.89
N ALA A 48 -16.20 1.13 2.54
CA ALA A 48 -17.16 1.08 3.63
C ALA A 48 -18.58 1.54 3.22
N ARG A 49 -18.88 1.58 1.90
CA ARG A 49 -20.16 2.03 1.34
C ARG A 49 -20.57 3.44 1.79
N GLY A 50 -19.58 4.32 1.97
CA GLY A 50 -19.76 5.68 2.48
C GLY A 50 -20.12 5.75 3.97
N GLN A 51 -19.99 4.64 4.72
CA GLN A 51 -20.14 4.60 6.16
C GLN A 51 -18.76 4.70 6.82
N GLY A 52 -18.61 5.45 7.89
CA GLY A 52 -17.31 5.63 8.55
C GLY A 52 -16.51 6.80 7.96
N ALA A 53 -15.18 6.64 7.88
CA ALA A 53 -14.25 7.67 7.42
C ALA A 53 -14.44 7.99 5.93
N ASP A 54 -14.01 9.18 5.51
CA ASP A 54 -14.05 9.59 4.10
C ASP A 54 -12.92 8.91 3.30
N PHE A 55 -11.75 8.72 3.91
CA PHE A 55 -10.60 8.04 3.30
C PHE A 55 -10.83 6.55 3.13
N GLN A 56 -10.34 5.99 2.01
CA GLN A 56 -10.64 4.62 1.62
C GLN A 56 -9.94 3.56 2.46
N GLU A 57 -8.63 3.70 2.70
CA GLU A 57 -7.85 2.72 3.45
C GLU A 57 -6.87 3.33 4.45
N PHE A 58 -6.80 2.71 5.62
CA PHE A 58 -5.81 2.97 6.64
C PHE A 58 -5.04 1.69 6.90
N MET A 59 -3.74 1.76 6.65
CA MET A 59 -2.85 0.61 6.63
C MET A 59 -1.78 0.70 7.71
N ILE A 60 -1.25 -0.45 8.12
CA ILE A 60 -0.03 -0.54 8.94
C ILE A 60 1.15 -1.08 8.12
N ALA A 61 2.33 -0.55 8.41
CA ALA A 61 3.61 -0.94 7.82
C ALA A 61 4.60 -1.32 8.94
N PRO A 62 4.76 -2.62 9.25
CA PRO A 62 5.69 -3.12 10.27
C PRO A 62 7.14 -3.09 9.76
N HIS A 63 7.67 -1.90 9.52
CA HIS A 63 8.98 -1.69 8.90
C HIS A 63 10.15 -1.90 9.88
N GLY A 64 9.92 -1.80 11.20
CA GLY A 64 10.94 -2.03 12.23
C GLY A 64 11.19 -3.51 12.55
N ALA A 65 10.39 -4.42 12.00
CA ALA A 65 10.59 -5.85 12.19
C ALA A 65 11.94 -6.34 11.62
N PRO A 66 12.61 -7.33 12.26
CA PRO A 66 13.90 -7.83 11.79
C PRO A 66 13.80 -8.72 10.55
N THR A 67 12.63 -9.31 10.30
CA THR A 67 12.37 -10.23 9.20
C THR A 67 10.95 -10.06 8.69
N LEU A 68 10.67 -10.57 7.50
CA LEU A 68 9.32 -10.55 6.94
C LEU A 68 8.37 -11.43 7.78
N ARG A 69 8.82 -12.59 8.26
CA ARG A 69 8.00 -13.42 9.14
C ARG A 69 7.64 -12.69 10.43
N GLU A 70 8.56 -11.95 11.03
CA GLU A 70 8.26 -11.14 12.20
C GLU A 70 7.33 -9.98 11.86
N ALA A 71 7.51 -9.32 10.72
CA ALA A 71 6.57 -8.32 10.21
C ALA A 71 5.16 -8.91 10.07
N VAL A 72 5.06 -10.17 9.59
CA VAL A 72 3.80 -10.89 9.46
C VAL A 72 3.21 -11.35 10.82
N ARG A 73 4.11 -11.61 11.79
CA ARG A 73 3.93 -11.61 13.24
C ARG A 73 3.08 -10.44 13.75
N GLN A 74 3.79 -9.32 13.82
CA GLN A 74 3.38 -8.09 14.51
C GLN A 74 2.03 -7.57 13.99
N ARG A 75 1.84 -7.57 12.66
CA ARG A 75 0.56 -7.18 12.05
C ARG A 75 -0.65 -7.96 12.55
N SER A 76 -0.48 -9.25 12.84
CA SER A 76 -1.60 -10.15 13.10
C SER A 76 -2.08 -9.88 14.50
N GLU A 77 -1.13 -9.64 15.40
CA GLU A 77 -1.36 -9.19 16.75
C GLU A 77 -2.03 -7.81 16.75
N VAL A 78 -1.50 -6.82 16.01
CA VAL A 78 -2.12 -5.49 15.90
C VAL A 78 -3.54 -5.58 15.33
N TYR A 79 -3.77 -6.37 14.29
CA TYR A 79 -5.10 -6.55 13.70
C TYR A 79 -6.11 -7.17 14.69
N GLN A 80 -5.71 -8.17 15.48
CA GLN A 80 -6.59 -8.75 16.51
C GLN A 80 -6.81 -7.79 17.70
N THR A 81 -5.78 -7.06 18.11
CA THR A 81 -5.88 -6.03 19.14
C THR A 81 -6.78 -4.88 18.72
N LEU A 82 -6.71 -4.46 17.45
CA LEU A 82 -7.61 -3.48 16.86
C LEU A 82 -9.05 -4.00 16.86
N ARG A 83 -9.26 -5.26 16.45
CA ARG A 83 -10.58 -5.89 16.50
C ARG A 83 -11.20 -5.79 17.91
N GLN A 84 -10.43 -6.12 18.94
CA GLN A 84 -10.90 -6.06 20.32
C GLN A 84 -11.17 -4.61 20.75
N THR A 85 -10.27 -3.69 20.41
CA THR A 85 -10.42 -2.25 20.72
C THR A 85 -11.70 -1.67 20.12
N LEU A 86 -12.03 -2.02 18.86
CA LEU A 86 -13.28 -1.58 18.24
C LEU A 86 -14.51 -2.16 18.95
N LEU A 87 -14.47 -3.44 19.34
CA LEU A 87 -15.59 -4.07 20.06
C LEU A 87 -15.80 -3.48 21.45
N ASP A 88 -14.73 -3.13 22.16
CA ASP A 88 -14.79 -2.50 23.48
C ASP A 88 -15.44 -1.10 23.41
N GLU A 89 -15.24 -0.38 22.30
CA GLU A 89 -15.87 0.91 21.99
C GLU A 89 -17.29 0.76 21.38
N ASN A 90 -17.85 -0.46 21.35
CA ASN A 90 -19.14 -0.78 20.73
C ASN A 90 -19.22 -0.47 19.22
N LEU A 91 -18.09 -0.51 18.53
CA LEU A 91 -18.00 -0.34 17.08
C LEU A 91 -18.04 -1.70 16.36
N SER A 92 -18.43 -1.65 15.07
CA SER A 92 -18.46 -2.84 14.23
C SER A 92 -17.05 -3.35 13.94
N ALA A 93 -16.86 -4.66 14.13
CA ALA A 93 -15.67 -5.41 13.69
C ALA A 93 -15.95 -6.25 12.43
N ALA A 94 -16.94 -5.86 11.62
CA ALA A 94 -17.19 -6.49 10.33
C ALA A 94 -16.08 -6.12 9.33
N VAL A 95 -15.75 -7.06 8.44
CA VAL A 95 -14.63 -6.93 7.50
C VAL A 95 -15.12 -6.66 6.08
N GLY A 96 -14.46 -5.73 5.39
CA GLY A 96 -14.66 -5.44 3.97
C GLY A 96 -14.06 -6.50 3.04
N ASP A 97 -14.01 -6.22 1.74
CA ASP A 97 -13.51 -7.13 0.71
C ASP A 97 -12.00 -7.37 0.81
N GLU A 98 -11.25 -6.37 1.29
CA GLU A 98 -9.82 -6.45 1.55
C GLU A 98 -9.50 -6.91 2.97
N GLY A 99 -10.52 -7.08 3.79
CA GLY A 99 -10.43 -7.65 5.12
C GLY A 99 -10.24 -6.66 6.26
N GLY A 100 -10.01 -5.37 5.98
CA GLY A 100 -10.01 -4.33 7.01
C GLY A 100 -11.39 -4.12 7.65
N PHE A 101 -11.42 -3.61 8.87
CA PHE A 101 -12.66 -3.28 9.56
C PHE A 101 -13.31 -2.02 9.00
N ALA A 102 -14.63 -1.89 9.07
CA ALA A 102 -15.34 -0.67 8.65
C ALA A 102 -16.14 -0.07 9.83
N PRO A 103 -15.47 0.51 10.84
CA PRO A 103 -16.16 1.12 11.97
C PRO A 103 -16.84 2.43 11.57
N ALA A 104 -17.99 2.71 12.18
CA ALA A 104 -18.62 4.02 12.06
C ALA A 104 -17.85 5.04 12.90
N VAL A 105 -17.24 6.02 12.24
CA VAL A 105 -16.42 7.07 12.86
C VAL A 105 -16.90 8.46 12.45
N SER A 106 -16.46 9.46 13.20
CA SER A 106 -16.90 10.86 13.06
C SER A 106 -15.87 11.76 12.37
N SER A 107 -14.65 11.29 12.18
CA SER A 107 -13.58 12.02 11.50
C SER A 107 -12.61 11.07 10.80
N ASN A 108 -11.75 11.61 9.92
CA ASN A 108 -10.64 10.83 9.35
C ASN A 108 -9.47 10.62 10.36
N ARG A 109 -9.51 11.30 11.51
CA ARG A 109 -8.53 11.13 12.60
C ARG A 109 -8.82 9.91 13.47
N ASP A 110 -10.10 9.56 13.63
CA ASP A 110 -10.51 8.47 14.53
C ASP A 110 -9.86 7.12 14.12
N PRO A 111 -9.85 6.69 12.83
CA PRO A 111 -9.15 5.47 12.42
C PRO A 111 -7.66 5.48 12.78
N LEU A 112 -6.98 6.61 12.59
CA LEU A 112 -5.55 6.75 12.90
C LEU A 112 -5.30 6.59 14.40
N ALA A 113 -6.14 7.20 15.23
CA ALA A 113 -6.07 7.07 16.68
C ALA A 113 -6.29 5.62 17.15
N PHE A 114 -7.29 4.92 16.59
CA PHE A 114 -7.52 3.50 16.90
C PHE A 114 -6.33 2.62 16.48
N ILE A 115 -5.71 2.90 15.34
CA ILE A 115 -4.53 2.17 14.88
C ILE A 115 -3.35 2.39 15.82
N VAL A 116 -3.06 3.64 16.21
CA VAL A 116 -1.99 3.94 17.19
C VAL A 116 -2.25 3.21 18.50
N GLN A 117 -3.47 3.31 19.03
CA GLN A 117 -3.84 2.62 20.27
C GLN A 117 -3.69 1.10 20.15
N ALA A 118 -4.03 0.50 19.00
CA ALA A 118 -3.88 -0.93 18.77
C ALA A 118 -2.41 -1.37 18.64
N ILE A 119 -1.56 -0.55 18.02
CA ILE A 119 -0.11 -0.77 17.95
C ILE A 119 0.48 -0.79 19.37
N GLU A 120 0.15 0.21 20.19
CA GLU A 120 0.63 0.32 21.57
C GLU A 120 0.14 -0.83 22.45
N LYS A 121 -1.16 -1.15 22.40
CA LYS A 121 -1.75 -2.26 23.16
C LYS A 121 -1.18 -3.63 22.75
N ALA A 122 -0.72 -3.78 21.51
CA ALA A 122 -0.05 -4.98 21.03
C ALA A 122 1.42 -5.07 21.48
N GLY A 123 1.96 -4.02 22.12
CA GLY A 123 3.32 -3.99 22.66
C GLY A 123 4.37 -3.48 21.68
N TYR A 124 3.97 -2.72 20.65
CA TYR A 124 4.85 -2.13 19.64
C TYR A 124 4.89 -0.61 19.76
N SER A 125 6.01 0.00 19.36
CA SER A 125 6.19 1.45 19.29
C SER A 125 5.66 2.02 17.96
N PRO A 126 4.64 2.90 17.97
CA PRO A 126 4.21 3.60 16.76
C PRO A 126 5.34 4.46 16.18
N GLY A 127 5.56 4.37 14.86
CA GLY A 127 6.59 5.09 14.13
C GLY A 127 7.97 4.44 14.11
N GLU A 128 8.33 3.70 15.16
CA GLU A 128 9.61 2.97 15.24
C GLU A 128 9.46 1.52 14.75
N ASP A 129 8.52 0.76 15.33
CA ASP A 129 8.25 -0.62 14.92
C ASP A 129 7.27 -0.65 13.75
N ILE A 130 6.20 0.14 13.85
CA ILE A 130 5.06 0.12 12.92
C ILE A 130 4.61 1.55 12.63
N SER A 131 4.61 1.92 11.35
CA SER A 131 4.05 3.19 10.86
C SER A 131 2.72 2.99 10.15
N ILE A 132 2.04 4.09 9.85
CA ILE A 132 0.75 4.10 9.13
C ILE A 132 0.97 4.47 7.67
N CYS A 133 0.30 3.78 6.76
CA CYS A 133 0.12 4.22 5.37
C CYS A 133 -1.35 4.57 5.15
N MET A 134 -1.64 5.57 4.33
CA MET A 134 -3.01 5.98 4.02
C MET A 134 -3.23 5.96 2.52
N ASP A 135 -4.42 5.54 2.11
CA ASP A 135 -4.97 5.72 0.78
C ASP A 135 -6.32 6.41 0.91
N PRO A 136 -6.37 7.75 0.82
CA PRO A 136 -7.63 8.47 0.80
C PRO A 136 -8.49 8.18 -0.43
N ALA A 137 -7.90 7.79 -1.58
CA ALA A 137 -8.58 7.72 -2.88
C ALA A 137 -9.35 9.02 -3.20
N SER A 138 -8.64 10.16 -3.19
CA SER A 138 -9.27 11.48 -3.11
C SER A 138 -10.16 11.87 -4.28
N SER A 139 -9.98 11.22 -5.44
CA SER A 139 -10.88 11.35 -6.59
C SER A 139 -12.35 11.05 -6.22
N GLU A 140 -12.60 10.14 -5.28
CA GLU A 140 -13.96 9.72 -4.87
C GLU A 140 -14.74 10.79 -4.10
N PHE A 141 -14.04 11.77 -3.52
CA PHE A 141 -14.66 12.89 -2.79
C PHE A 141 -14.25 14.26 -3.34
N PHE A 142 -13.67 14.30 -4.54
CA PHE A 142 -13.38 15.54 -5.26
C PHE A 142 -14.56 15.94 -6.15
N ALA A 143 -15.15 17.09 -5.88
CA ALA A 143 -16.26 17.63 -6.67
C ALA A 143 -16.22 19.16 -6.67
N ASP A 144 -16.60 19.77 -7.80
CA ASP A 144 -16.66 21.23 -7.95
C ASP A 144 -15.34 21.95 -7.59
N GLY A 145 -14.20 21.32 -7.88
CA GLY A 145 -12.87 21.87 -7.62
C GLY A 145 -12.44 21.84 -6.15
N LYS A 146 -13.13 21.08 -5.30
CA LYS A 146 -12.85 20.94 -3.86
C LYS A 146 -12.94 19.48 -3.40
N TYR A 147 -12.24 19.19 -2.31
CA TYR A 147 -12.24 17.93 -1.59
C TYR A 147 -13.26 17.98 -0.46
N HIS A 148 -14.34 17.19 -0.57
CA HIS A 148 -15.47 17.21 0.37
C HIS A 148 -15.31 16.11 1.44
N LEU A 149 -14.92 16.50 2.65
CA LEU A 149 -14.85 15.60 3.80
C LEU A 149 -16.21 15.57 4.49
N ARG A 150 -17.03 14.56 4.17
CA ARG A 150 -18.40 14.44 4.68
C ARG A 150 -18.41 14.25 6.20
N THR A 151 -17.48 13.50 6.76
CA THR A 151 -17.45 13.26 8.21
C THR A 151 -17.20 14.54 9.00
N GLU A 152 -16.43 15.47 8.42
CA GLU A 152 -16.00 16.72 9.07
C GLU A 152 -16.78 17.95 8.57
N GLY A 153 -17.68 17.77 7.60
CA GLY A 153 -18.53 18.85 7.07
C GLY A 153 -17.75 19.97 6.37
N SER A 154 -16.59 19.66 5.80
CA SER A 154 -15.69 20.63 5.18
C SER A 154 -15.46 20.38 3.69
N ALA A 155 -15.26 21.46 2.93
CA ALA A 155 -14.88 21.40 1.52
C ALA A 155 -13.58 22.19 1.31
N LEU A 156 -12.49 21.47 1.06
CA LEU A 156 -11.12 21.99 1.05
C LEU A 156 -10.63 22.20 -0.37
N SER A 157 -9.87 23.26 -0.62
CA SER A 157 -9.02 23.37 -1.80
C SER A 157 -7.83 22.39 -1.73
N ALA A 158 -7.11 22.17 -2.83
CA ALA A 158 -5.92 21.30 -2.83
C ALA A 158 -4.85 21.73 -1.81
N ALA A 159 -4.67 23.04 -1.61
CA ALA A 159 -3.74 23.59 -0.63
C ALA A 159 -4.21 23.33 0.81
N GLU A 160 -5.50 23.50 1.09
CA GLU A 160 -6.08 23.19 2.41
C GLU A 160 -6.06 21.69 2.69
N MET A 161 -6.31 20.84 1.68
CA MET A 161 -6.22 19.38 1.80
C MET A 161 -4.77 18.94 2.07
N THR A 162 -3.79 19.55 1.38
CA THR A 162 -2.36 19.35 1.64
C THR A 162 -2.00 19.74 3.08
N ALA A 163 -2.48 20.89 3.55
CA ALA A 163 -2.25 21.32 4.94
C ALA A 163 -2.89 20.35 5.94
N TYR A 164 -4.10 19.86 5.66
CA TYR A 164 -4.80 18.87 6.46
C TYR A 164 -3.99 17.57 6.61
N TYR A 165 -3.42 17.03 5.53
CA TYR A 165 -2.50 15.89 5.63
C TYR A 165 -1.25 16.21 6.44
N GLY A 166 -0.71 17.42 6.30
CA GLY A 166 0.41 17.89 7.11
C GLY A 166 0.12 17.82 8.61
N GLU A 167 -1.07 18.26 9.02
CA GLU A 167 -1.53 18.16 10.42
C GLU A 167 -1.71 16.71 10.89
N LEU A 168 -2.23 15.82 10.02
CA LEU A 168 -2.31 14.39 10.35
C LEU A 168 -0.92 13.80 10.56
N MET A 169 0.04 14.12 9.70
CA MET A 169 1.42 13.67 9.81
C MET A 169 2.15 14.24 11.05
N ASP A 170 1.68 15.37 11.61
CA ASP A 170 2.23 15.91 12.86
C ASP A 170 1.75 15.12 14.09
N GLN A 171 0.59 14.46 13.98
CA GLN A 171 -0.08 13.77 15.09
C GLN A 171 0.09 12.26 15.03
N PHE A 172 0.27 11.70 13.84
CA PHE A 172 0.31 10.27 13.59
C PHE A 172 1.56 9.87 12.80
N PRO A 173 2.14 8.69 13.04
CA PRO A 173 3.37 8.24 12.39
C PRO A 173 3.11 7.74 10.95
N ILE A 174 2.63 8.63 10.09
CA ILE A 174 2.32 8.34 8.69
C ILE A 174 3.62 8.33 7.88
N ILE A 175 3.88 7.23 7.18
CA ILE A 175 5.08 7.05 6.36
C ILE A 175 4.80 7.10 4.85
N LEU A 176 3.54 6.88 4.45
CA LEU A 176 3.12 6.82 3.04
C LEU A 176 1.71 7.40 2.88
N LEU A 177 1.53 8.22 1.84
CA LEU A 177 0.26 8.78 1.40
C LEU A 177 0.04 8.44 -0.08
N GLU A 178 -0.92 7.57 -0.35
CA GLU A 178 -1.39 7.17 -1.68
C GLU A 178 -2.58 8.02 -2.09
N ASP A 179 -2.64 8.52 -3.33
CA ASP A 179 -3.79 9.27 -3.88
C ASP A 179 -4.40 10.34 -2.95
N GLY A 180 -3.51 11.16 -2.38
CA GLY A 180 -3.90 12.28 -1.52
C GLY A 180 -4.63 13.41 -2.25
N LEU A 181 -4.60 13.46 -3.58
CA LEU A 181 -5.35 14.43 -4.38
C LEU A 181 -5.94 13.73 -5.61
N ALA A 182 -6.93 14.35 -6.25
CA ALA A 182 -7.64 13.75 -7.38
C ALA A 182 -6.70 13.47 -8.57
N GLU A 183 -7.03 12.46 -9.38
CA GLU A 183 -6.21 11.98 -10.51
C GLU A 183 -5.90 13.06 -11.57
N ASP A 184 -6.76 14.08 -11.69
CA ASP A 184 -6.62 15.17 -12.65
C ASP A 184 -6.14 16.49 -12.04
N ASP A 185 -5.86 16.53 -10.73
CA ASP A 185 -5.34 17.72 -10.02
C ASP A 185 -3.81 17.80 -10.04
N TRP A 186 -3.22 17.83 -11.24
CA TRP A 186 -1.75 17.86 -11.45
C TRP A 186 -1.08 19.06 -10.76
N VAL A 187 -1.78 20.20 -10.69
CA VAL A 187 -1.28 21.40 -10.01
C VAL A 187 -1.28 21.20 -8.49
N GLY A 188 -2.36 20.64 -7.95
CA GLY A 188 -2.44 20.26 -6.54
C GLY A 188 -1.37 19.24 -6.16
N TRP A 189 -1.16 18.19 -6.96
CA TRP A 189 -0.11 17.19 -6.72
C TRP A 189 1.29 17.79 -6.63
N LYS A 190 1.60 18.76 -7.49
CA LYS A 190 2.87 19.49 -7.42
C LYS A 190 3.00 20.25 -6.10
N HIS A 191 1.93 20.88 -5.64
CA HIS A 191 1.91 21.57 -4.35
C HIS A 191 2.05 20.58 -3.18
N LEU A 192 1.30 19.47 -3.20
CA LEU A 192 1.39 18.37 -2.22
C LEU A 192 2.83 17.86 -2.10
N HIS A 193 3.47 17.56 -3.24
CA HIS A 193 4.86 17.12 -3.28
C HIS A 193 5.80 18.15 -2.64
N GLN A 194 5.70 19.42 -3.04
CA GLN A 194 6.53 20.49 -2.49
C GLN A 194 6.40 20.64 -0.97
N GLN A 195 5.23 20.37 -0.40
CA GLN A 195 5.00 20.51 1.03
C GLN A 195 5.34 19.25 1.83
N LEU A 196 5.05 18.05 1.30
CA LEU A 196 5.00 16.82 2.12
C LEU A 196 5.96 15.70 1.69
N ALA A 197 6.62 15.78 0.53
CA ALA A 197 7.46 14.67 0.03
C ALA A 197 8.67 14.33 0.93
N GLY A 198 9.11 15.29 1.76
CA GLY A 198 10.14 15.05 2.79
C GLY A 198 9.61 14.34 4.05
N ARG A 199 8.29 14.26 4.25
CA ARG A 199 7.65 13.71 5.46
C ARG A 199 7.14 12.29 5.25
N ALA A 200 6.55 12.01 4.09
CA ALA A 200 6.02 10.70 3.70
C ALA A 200 6.35 10.39 2.24
N GLU A 201 6.37 9.11 1.89
CA GLU A 201 6.36 8.68 0.49
C GLU A 201 5.00 9.01 -0.13
N LEU A 202 5.01 9.71 -1.27
CA LEU A 202 3.79 10.07 -1.99
C LEU A 202 3.61 9.09 -3.15
N VAL A 203 2.50 8.37 -3.16
CA VAL A 203 2.21 7.33 -4.16
C VAL A 203 1.06 7.78 -5.04
N GLY A 204 1.23 7.73 -6.36
CA GLY A 204 0.11 7.82 -7.30
C GLY A 204 -0.38 6.43 -7.72
N ASP A 205 -1.68 6.18 -7.56
CA ASP A 205 -2.40 5.02 -8.11
C ASP A 205 -3.25 5.45 -9.30
N ASP A 206 -4.40 6.09 -9.08
CA ASP A 206 -5.26 6.60 -10.15
C ASP A 206 -4.57 7.71 -10.96
N LEU A 207 -3.66 8.47 -10.32
CA LEU A 207 -2.83 9.46 -11.01
C LEU A 207 -1.99 8.84 -12.15
N PHE A 208 -1.51 7.61 -11.95
CA PHE A 208 -0.56 6.97 -12.89
C PHE A 208 -1.13 5.77 -13.62
N VAL A 209 -2.12 5.06 -13.07
CA VAL A 209 -2.75 3.84 -13.58
C VAL A 209 -1.75 2.81 -14.12
N THR A 210 -0.61 2.66 -13.43
CA THR A 210 0.53 1.83 -13.86
C THR A 210 1.07 2.19 -15.26
N ASN A 211 0.73 3.35 -15.82
CA ASN A 211 1.09 3.78 -17.17
C ASN A 211 2.44 4.51 -17.20
N VAL A 212 3.40 3.93 -17.92
CA VAL A 212 4.77 4.48 -18.07
C VAL A 212 4.78 5.95 -18.52
N LYS A 213 3.83 6.39 -19.35
CA LYS A 213 3.77 7.80 -19.80
C LYS A 213 3.36 8.75 -18.68
N TYR A 214 2.38 8.36 -17.86
CA TYR A 214 1.95 9.17 -16.72
C TYR A 214 2.98 9.16 -15.60
N ILE A 215 3.60 8.01 -15.34
CA ILE A 215 4.73 7.89 -14.40
C ILE A 215 5.88 8.80 -14.85
N GLN A 216 6.26 8.76 -16.13
CA GLN A 216 7.32 9.63 -16.66
C GLN A 216 6.98 11.11 -16.48
N ARG A 217 5.73 11.50 -16.76
CA ARG A 217 5.27 12.87 -16.52
C ARG A 217 5.35 13.25 -15.04
N GLY A 218 4.93 12.36 -14.14
CA GLY A 218 5.04 12.56 -12.69
C GLY A 218 6.47 12.75 -12.21
N ILE A 219 7.41 12.02 -12.80
CA ILE A 219 8.86 12.20 -12.56
C ILE A 219 9.33 13.57 -13.09
N ASP A 220 8.99 13.92 -14.33
CA ASP A 220 9.44 15.15 -14.97
C ASP A 220 8.90 16.41 -14.26
N GLU A 221 7.68 16.34 -13.73
CA GLU A 221 7.00 17.45 -13.05
C GLU A 221 7.19 17.45 -11.52
N ASN A 222 7.84 16.43 -10.94
CA ASN A 222 8.01 16.19 -9.50
C ASN A 222 6.68 16.19 -8.73
N LEU A 223 5.82 15.23 -9.05
CA LEU A 223 4.46 15.13 -8.48
C LEU A 223 4.34 14.13 -7.33
N ALA A 224 5.18 13.10 -7.31
CA ALA A 224 5.13 12.02 -6.34
C ALA A 224 6.56 11.46 -6.10
N SER A 225 6.69 10.45 -5.25
CA SER A 225 7.96 9.73 -5.05
C SER A 225 7.84 8.22 -5.29
N ALA A 226 6.63 7.74 -5.62
CA ALA A 226 6.35 6.36 -5.94
C ALA A 226 5.11 6.24 -6.83
N ALA A 227 4.98 5.08 -7.49
CA ALA A 227 3.78 4.69 -8.22
C ALA A 227 3.24 3.36 -7.67
N LEU A 228 1.92 3.25 -7.54
CA LEU A 228 1.27 1.97 -7.28
C LEU A 228 1.25 1.14 -8.56
N ILE A 229 1.72 -0.10 -8.47
CA ILE A 229 1.88 -0.99 -9.62
C ILE A 229 0.86 -2.12 -9.52
N LYS A 230 -0.17 -2.03 -10.37
CA LYS A 230 -1.25 -3.02 -10.52
C LYS A 230 -1.12 -3.74 -11.86
N LEU A 231 -0.76 -5.01 -11.82
CA LEU A 231 -0.43 -5.81 -13.02
C LEU A 231 -1.53 -5.81 -14.09
N ASN A 232 -2.79 -5.81 -13.68
CA ASN A 232 -3.95 -5.87 -14.56
C ASN A 232 -4.34 -4.51 -15.16
N GLN A 233 -3.82 -3.38 -14.66
CA GLN A 233 -4.10 -2.06 -15.24
C GLN A 233 -3.37 -1.86 -16.59
N ILE A 234 -2.12 -2.30 -16.70
CA ILE A 234 -1.34 -2.17 -17.93
C ILE A 234 -1.34 -3.45 -18.79
N GLY A 235 -1.75 -4.58 -18.22
CA GLY A 235 -2.20 -5.74 -18.98
C GLY A 235 -1.12 -6.75 -19.40
N SER A 236 0.16 -6.37 -19.46
CA SER A 236 1.23 -7.34 -19.67
C SER A 236 2.36 -7.26 -18.64
N LEU A 237 3.04 -8.40 -18.47
CA LEU A 237 4.21 -8.49 -17.60
C LEU A 237 5.31 -7.53 -18.07
N SER A 238 5.60 -7.48 -19.37
CA SER A 238 6.65 -6.61 -19.90
C SER A 238 6.38 -5.14 -19.58
N GLU A 239 5.15 -4.67 -19.75
CA GLU A 239 4.81 -3.28 -19.42
C GLU A 239 4.85 -3.01 -17.91
N THR A 240 4.50 -4.00 -17.09
CA THR A 240 4.68 -3.93 -15.63
C THR A 240 6.17 -3.81 -15.27
N LEU A 241 7.04 -4.60 -15.92
CA LEU A 241 8.48 -4.53 -15.72
C LEU A 241 9.04 -3.16 -16.14
N ASP A 242 8.55 -2.60 -17.25
CA ASP A 242 8.96 -1.27 -17.72
C ASP A 242 8.56 -0.16 -16.73
N ALA A 243 7.35 -0.23 -16.17
CA ALA A 243 6.87 0.71 -15.15
C ALA A 243 7.71 0.64 -13.86
N VAL A 244 7.97 -0.57 -13.36
CA VAL A 244 8.82 -0.77 -12.16
C VAL A 244 10.25 -0.31 -12.43
N ALA A 245 10.82 -0.68 -13.57
CA ALA A 245 12.17 -0.28 -13.94
C ALA A 245 12.28 1.24 -14.13
N LEU A 246 11.23 1.91 -14.64
CA LEU A 246 11.20 3.37 -14.72
C LEU A 246 11.25 3.99 -13.33
N CYS A 247 10.40 3.55 -12.40
CA CYS A 247 10.42 4.06 -11.02
C CYS A 247 11.81 3.89 -10.39
N GLN A 248 12.36 2.67 -10.45
CA GLN A 248 13.65 2.35 -9.83
C GLN A 248 14.83 3.13 -10.44
N ARG A 249 14.88 3.36 -11.76
CA ARG A 249 15.95 4.15 -12.41
C ARG A 249 15.96 5.60 -11.96
N HIS A 250 14.81 6.15 -11.61
CA HIS A 250 14.69 7.49 -11.04
C HIS A 250 14.69 7.47 -9.51
N GLY A 251 14.88 6.28 -8.91
CA GLY A 251 14.87 5.99 -7.48
C GLY A 251 13.54 6.31 -6.78
N TRP A 252 12.43 6.28 -7.53
CA TRP A 252 11.08 6.24 -6.99
C TRP A 252 10.75 4.85 -6.44
N GLY A 253 9.82 4.79 -5.49
CA GLY A 253 9.23 3.55 -5.01
C GLY A 253 8.34 2.89 -6.09
N ALA A 254 8.37 1.56 -6.15
CA ALA A 254 7.46 0.79 -7.00
C ALA A 254 6.53 -0.03 -6.09
N PHE A 255 5.40 0.55 -5.71
CA PHE A 255 4.53 -0.03 -4.70
C PHE A 255 3.64 -1.12 -5.31
N MET A 256 4.08 -2.37 -5.21
CA MET A 256 3.37 -3.50 -5.81
C MET A 256 2.01 -3.68 -5.12
N SER A 257 0.94 -3.89 -5.90
CA SER A 257 -0.41 -3.94 -5.33
C SER A 257 -1.30 -5.06 -5.87
N HIS A 258 -2.20 -5.52 -5.01
CA HIS A 258 -3.32 -6.40 -5.35
C HIS A 258 -4.48 -5.62 -5.99
N GLN A 259 -5.58 -6.33 -6.25
CA GLN A 259 -6.87 -5.72 -6.57
C GLN A 259 -7.91 -6.04 -5.50
N SER A 260 -8.98 -5.24 -5.43
CA SER A 260 -10.11 -5.52 -4.53
C SER A 260 -10.75 -6.88 -4.82
N GLY A 261 -10.91 -7.24 -6.10
CA GLY A 261 -11.28 -8.60 -6.54
C GLY A 261 -10.05 -9.47 -6.79
N GLU A 262 -9.74 -10.39 -5.88
CA GLU A 262 -8.49 -11.14 -5.90
C GLU A 262 -8.72 -12.66 -5.85
N THR A 263 -7.69 -13.44 -6.18
CA THR A 263 -7.73 -14.91 -6.12
C THR A 263 -6.66 -15.46 -5.16
N THR A 264 -6.58 -16.77 -4.95
CA THR A 264 -5.49 -17.38 -4.16
C THR A 264 -4.16 -17.47 -4.93
N ASP A 265 -4.10 -16.94 -6.16
CA ASP A 265 -2.86 -16.84 -6.94
C ASP A 265 -1.81 -15.99 -6.20
N THR A 266 -0.57 -16.43 -6.17
CA THR A 266 0.52 -15.79 -5.40
C THR A 266 1.54 -15.06 -6.27
N PHE A 267 1.28 -14.91 -7.57
CA PHE A 267 2.21 -14.34 -8.53
C PHE A 267 2.74 -12.96 -8.10
N LEU A 268 1.87 -12.13 -7.50
CA LEU A 268 2.25 -10.82 -6.97
C LEU A 268 3.38 -10.90 -5.93
N ALA A 269 3.35 -11.90 -5.04
CA ALA A 269 4.40 -12.09 -4.03
C ALA A 269 5.76 -12.41 -4.67
N ASP A 270 5.77 -13.37 -5.60
CA ASP A 270 6.97 -13.76 -6.35
C ASP A 270 7.52 -12.59 -7.18
N LEU A 271 6.64 -11.84 -7.87
CA LEU A 271 7.04 -10.70 -8.67
C LEU A 271 7.63 -9.58 -7.82
N THR A 272 7.03 -9.30 -6.65
CA THR A 272 7.53 -8.26 -5.73
C THR A 272 8.97 -8.55 -5.28
N VAL A 273 9.28 -9.81 -4.96
CA VAL A 273 10.65 -10.22 -4.58
C VAL A 273 11.58 -10.23 -5.80
N ALA A 274 11.11 -10.72 -6.95
CA ALA A 274 11.89 -10.72 -8.19
C ALA A 274 12.36 -9.31 -8.58
N LEU A 275 11.48 -8.33 -8.44
CA LEU A 275 11.75 -6.94 -8.79
C LEU A 275 12.38 -6.15 -7.65
N ARG A 276 12.54 -6.76 -6.47
CA ARG A 276 13.09 -6.10 -5.27
C ARG A 276 12.36 -4.78 -4.97
N ALA A 277 11.03 -4.79 -5.06
CA ALA A 277 10.22 -3.57 -5.07
C ALA A 277 10.16 -2.83 -3.72
N GLY A 278 10.54 -3.49 -2.62
CA GLY A 278 10.71 -2.86 -1.30
C GLY A 278 9.46 -2.90 -0.41
N HIS A 279 8.27 -2.67 -0.96
CA HIS A 279 7.00 -2.78 -0.24
C HIS A 279 5.86 -3.32 -1.12
N LEU A 280 4.77 -3.74 -0.46
CA LEU A 280 3.64 -4.45 -1.08
C LEU A 280 2.32 -4.09 -0.39
N LYS A 281 1.29 -3.73 -1.17
CA LYS A 281 -0.11 -3.60 -0.74
C LYS A 281 -0.86 -4.88 -1.11
N THR A 282 -1.19 -5.72 -0.13
CA THR A 282 -1.96 -6.95 -0.41
C THR A 282 -3.04 -7.28 0.63
N GLY A 283 -3.57 -6.23 1.27
CA GLY A 283 -4.77 -6.30 2.11
C GLY A 283 -4.53 -6.81 3.53
N ALA A 284 -5.62 -6.97 4.29
CA ALA A 284 -5.57 -7.38 5.69
C ALA A 284 -5.01 -8.81 5.86
N PRO A 285 -4.54 -9.18 7.07
CA PRO A 285 -4.16 -10.55 7.40
C PRO A 285 -5.37 -11.49 7.57
N CYS A 286 -6.42 -11.32 6.77
CA CYS A 286 -7.60 -12.17 6.76
C CYS A 286 -8.03 -12.44 5.31
N ARG A 287 -8.95 -13.39 5.10
CA ARG A 287 -9.37 -13.94 3.80
C ARG A 287 -8.23 -14.68 3.06
N GLY A 288 -8.55 -15.84 2.48
CA GLY A 288 -7.56 -16.69 1.80
C GLY A 288 -6.83 -15.99 0.65
N GLU A 289 -7.55 -15.18 -0.14
CA GLU A 289 -7.03 -14.41 -1.28
C GLU A 289 -5.85 -13.51 -0.90
N ARG A 290 -5.85 -12.95 0.32
CA ARG A 290 -4.81 -12.04 0.86
C ARG A 290 -3.73 -12.82 1.59
N VAL A 291 -4.15 -13.68 2.52
CA VAL A 291 -3.27 -14.51 3.36
C VAL A 291 -2.30 -15.32 2.52
N GLU A 292 -2.73 -15.82 1.36
CA GLU A 292 -1.89 -16.68 0.54
C GLU A 292 -0.67 -15.97 -0.08
N LYS A 293 -0.75 -14.66 -0.37
CA LYS A 293 0.44 -13.87 -0.78
C LYS A 293 1.45 -13.78 0.36
N TYR A 294 0.98 -13.57 1.59
CA TYR A 294 1.84 -13.52 2.77
C TYR A 294 2.46 -14.88 3.10
N ASN A 295 1.69 -15.96 2.96
CA ASN A 295 2.21 -17.32 3.07
C ASN A 295 3.32 -17.56 2.04
N GLN A 296 3.10 -17.14 0.80
CA GLN A 296 4.11 -17.28 -0.25
C GLN A 296 5.38 -16.48 0.09
N LEU A 297 5.25 -15.24 0.52
CA LEU A 297 6.39 -14.43 0.94
C LEU A 297 7.19 -15.11 2.07
N MET A 298 6.52 -15.73 3.06
CA MET A 298 7.18 -16.52 4.11
C MET A 298 7.87 -17.79 3.58
N ARG A 299 7.32 -18.45 2.54
CA ARG A 299 7.97 -19.58 1.86
C ARG A 299 9.22 -19.11 1.10
N ILE A 300 9.16 -17.94 0.46
CA ILE A 300 10.30 -17.33 -0.23
C ILE A 300 11.40 -16.99 0.77
N GLU A 301 11.06 -16.34 1.89
CA GLU A 301 12.01 -16.05 2.97
C GLU A 301 12.67 -17.34 3.50
N GLN A 302 11.87 -18.38 3.75
CA GLN A 302 12.41 -19.67 4.20
C GLN A 302 13.34 -20.30 3.17
N ALA A 303 13.02 -20.23 1.87
CA ALA A 303 13.84 -20.78 0.79
C ALA A 303 15.16 -20.01 0.60
N LEU A 304 15.14 -18.68 0.80
CA LEU A 304 16.33 -17.82 0.76
C LEU A 304 17.26 -18.04 1.97
N GLY A 305 16.72 -18.44 3.13
CA GLY A 305 17.51 -18.66 4.34
C GLY A 305 18.34 -17.43 4.70
N ASN A 306 19.65 -17.60 4.86
CA ASN A 306 20.57 -16.51 5.23
C ASN A 306 20.71 -15.42 4.15
N ASP A 307 20.28 -15.67 2.91
CA ASP A 307 20.32 -14.67 1.84
C ASP A 307 19.14 -13.71 1.88
N ALA A 308 18.08 -14.03 2.64
CA ALA A 308 16.90 -13.18 2.77
C ALA A 308 17.26 -11.82 3.38
N ARG A 309 16.73 -10.74 2.79
CA ARG A 309 16.86 -9.38 3.29
C ARG A 309 15.47 -8.78 3.40
N TYR A 310 15.07 -8.32 4.58
CA TYR A 310 13.84 -7.55 4.74
C TYR A 310 14.12 -6.08 4.43
N ALA A 311 13.25 -5.43 3.64
CA ALA A 311 13.48 -4.05 3.21
C ALA A 311 13.46 -3.04 4.37
N GLY A 312 12.60 -3.28 5.36
CA GLY A 312 12.49 -2.45 6.56
C GLY A 312 12.25 -0.97 6.23
N PRO A 313 12.79 -0.01 7.01
CA PRO A 313 12.51 1.41 6.82
C PRO A 313 13.00 1.96 5.47
N ASN A 314 13.99 1.29 4.83
CA ASN A 314 14.52 1.69 3.53
C ASN A 314 13.57 1.37 2.36
N ALA A 315 12.43 0.72 2.62
CA ALA A 315 11.41 0.48 1.62
C ALA A 315 10.74 1.76 1.11
N PHE A 316 10.69 2.81 1.94
CA PHE A 316 9.89 4.02 1.68
C PHE A 316 10.76 5.17 1.19
N VAL A 317 10.42 5.73 0.03
CA VAL A 317 11.18 6.81 -0.60
C VAL A 317 10.63 8.18 -0.17
N ARG A 318 11.33 8.83 0.76
CA ARG A 318 11.09 10.24 1.15
C ARG A 318 12.09 11.15 0.42
N ARG A 319 11.60 12.17 -0.29
CA ARG A 319 12.44 13.08 -1.10
C ARG A 319 11.99 14.52 -0.92
N THR A 320 12.96 15.40 -0.70
CA THR A 320 12.80 16.86 -0.78
C THR A 320 13.18 17.37 -2.15
#